data_AF-A0A917B300-F1
#
_entry.id   AF-A0A917B300-F1
#
_cell.length_a   1.000
_cell.length_b   1.000
_cell.length_c   1.000
_cell.angle_alpha   90.00
_cell.angle_beta   90.00
_cell.angle_gamma   90.00
#
_symmetry.space_group_name_H-M   'P 1'
#
loop_
_entity.id
_entity.type
_entity.pdbx_description
1 polymer ?
#
loop_
_entity_poly.entity_id
_entity_poly.type
_entity_poly.pdbx_seq_one_letter_code
_entity_poly.pdbx_strand_id
1 'polypeptide(L)'
;MKIEPLVKLVNEALAAQGGGPFIQGPFVEADTDRDANESVVTGKMHKRDLSLLFHVNSGKTENAYTVSLRDDATGIHLGSGEGQSTFADAISAYHWNAALTELNELA
;
A
#
# COMPACT_ATOMS: atom_id res chain seq x y z
N MET A 1 -9.33 9.16 -7.16
CA MET A 1 -7.92 9.40 -6.74
C MET A 1 -6.97 9.04 -7.86
N LYS A 2 -5.83 9.72 -8.04
CA LYS A 2 -4.80 9.31 -9.02
C LYS A 2 -3.81 8.36 -8.35
N ILE A 3 -3.75 7.11 -8.82
CA ILE A 3 -2.98 6.02 -8.21
C ILE A 3 -1.50 6.02 -8.62
N GLU A 4 -1.21 6.26 -9.89
CA GLU A 4 0.15 6.15 -10.44
C GLU A 4 1.19 6.99 -9.65
N PRO A 5 0.89 8.25 -9.25
CA PRO A 5 1.81 9.04 -8.43
C PRO A 5 2.06 8.43 -7.05
N LEU A 6 1.07 7.75 -6.45
CA LEU A 6 1.20 7.11 -5.14
C LEU A 6 2.06 5.85 -5.23
N VAL A 7 1.90 5.04 -6.27
CA VAL A 7 2.74 3.87 -6.53
C VAL A 7 4.20 4.30 -6.74
N LYS A 8 4.42 5.43 -7.43
CA LYS A 8 5.76 6.00 -7.57
C LYS A 8 6.38 6.34 -6.20
N LEU A 9 5.64 7.01 -5.31
CA LEU A 9 6.10 7.33 -3.96
C LEU A 9 6.40 6.08 -3.12
N VAL A 10 5.57 5.04 -3.23
CA VAL A 10 5.83 3.74 -2.59
C VAL A 10 7.15 3.14 -3.08
N ASN A 11 7.38 3.15 -4.40
CA ASN A 11 8.62 2.61 -4.97
C ASN A 11 9.86 3.42 -4.56
N GLU A 12 9.76 4.75 -4.46
CA GLU A 12 10.83 5.59 -3.93
C GLU A 12 11.14 5.27 -2.46
N ALA A 13 10.12 5.06 -1.63
CA ALA A 13 10.27 4.69 -0.22
C ALA A 13 10.88 3.27 -0.05
N LEU A 14 10.45 2.30 -0.86
CA LEU A 14 11.02 0.94 -0.88
C LEU A 14 12.50 0.96 -1.29
N ALA A 15 12.84 1.72 -2.33
CA ALA A 15 14.22 1.84 -2.81
C ALA A 15 15.17 2.43 -1.75
N ALA A 16 14.70 3.39 -0.95
CA ALA A 16 15.46 3.97 0.15
C ALA A 16 15.84 2.95 1.25
N GLN A 17 15.08 1.85 1.35
CA GLN A 17 15.31 0.77 2.31
C GLN A 17 15.99 -0.46 1.69
N GLY A 18 16.44 -0.37 0.43
CA GLY A 18 17.02 -1.51 -0.30
C GLY A 18 16.00 -2.56 -0.75
N GLY A 19 14.70 -2.26 -0.65
CA GLY A 19 13.64 -3.10 -1.18
C GLY A 19 13.54 -3.02 -2.70
N GLY A 20 13.09 -4.11 -3.33
CA GLY A 20 12.70 -4.09 -4.74
C GLY A 20 11.40 -3.31 -4.96
N PRO A 21 11.13 -2.84 -6.20
CA PRO A 21 9.91 -2.10 -6.49
C PRO A 21 8.67 -2.98 -6.31
N PHE A 22 7.57 -2.35 -5.91
CA PHE A 22 6.24 -2.89 -6.16
C PHE A 22 5.96 -2.81 -7.66
N ILE A 23 5.88 -3.98 -8.30
CA ILE A 23 5.58 -4.11 -9.72
C ILE A 23 4.08 -4.33 -9.84
N GLN A 24 3.36 -3.29 -10.27
CA GLN A 24 1.92 -3.38 -10.48
C GLN A 24 1.61 -4.55 -11.43
N GLY A 25 0.68 -5.41 -11.01
CA GLY A 25 0.22 -6.53 -11.82
C GLY A 25 -0.71 -6.06 -12.94
N PRO A 26 -1.17 -6.96 -13.82
CA PRO A 26 -2.27 -6.63 -14.73
C PRO A 26 -3.44 -6.08 -13.92
N PHE A 27 -3.95 -4.92 -14.34
CA PHE A 27 -5.05 -4.23 -13.67
C PHE A 27 -6.27 -5.18 -13.65
N VAL A 28 -6.57 -5.72 -12.48
CA VAL A 28 -7.92 -6.21 -12.20
C VAL A 28 -8.56 -5.05 -11.46
N GLU A 29 -9.46 -4.34 -12.12
CA GLU A 29 -10.31 -3.35 -11.46
C GLU A 29 -11.04 -4.11 -10.36
N ALA A 30 -10.55 -4.01 -9.12
CA ALA A 30 -11.15 -4.70 -8.00
C ALA A 30 -12.55 -4.10 -7.83
N ASP A 31 -13.56 -4.91 -8.10
CA ASP A 31 -15.00 -4.72 -7.91
C ASP A 31 -15.41 -3.30 -7.50
N THR A 32 -16.13 -2.64 -8.40
CA THR A 32 -16.69 -1.28 -8.31
C THR A 32 -17.69 -1.04 -7.16
N ASP A 33 -17.72 -1.91 -6.15
CA ASP A 33 -18.52 -1.76 -4.92
C ASP A 33 -17.70 -1.37 -3.68
N ARG A 34 -16.39 -1.10 -3.82
CA ARG A 34 -15.58 -0.57 -2.71
C ARG A 34 -15.82 0.94 -2.56
N ASP A 35 -15.98 1.37 -1.31
CA ASP A 35 -16.30 2.72 -0.86
C ASP A 35 -15.61 3.80 -1.71
N ALA A 36 -16.30 4.92 -1.99
CA ALA A 36 -15.76 6.04 -2.77
C ALA A 36 -14.43 6.60 -2.20
N ASN A 37 -14.12 6.23 -0.95
CA ASN A 37 -12.92 6.60 -0.21
C ASN A 37 -11.80 5.56 -0.25
N GLU A 38 -11.98 4.39 -0.86
CA GLU A 38 -10.97 3.34 -0.97
C GLU A 38 -10.45 3.19 -2.40
N SER A 39 -9.17 2.82 -2.55
CA SER A 39 -8.64 2.30 -3.82
C SER A 39 -7.57 1.26 -3.53
N VAL A 40 -7.54 0.21 -4.34
CA VAL A 40 -6.60 -0.91 -4.16
C VAL A 40 -5.76 -1.10 -5.41
N VAL A 41 -4.47 -1.38 -5.21
CA VAL A 41 -3.52 -1.68 -6.27
C VAL A 41 -2.91 -3.04 -5.99
N THR A 42 -3.10 -3.99 -6.90
CA THR A 42 -2.50 -5.32 -6.80
C THR A 42 -1.21 -5.40 -7.62
N GLY A 43 -0.29 -6.24 -7.18
CA GLY A 43 0.99 -6.39 -7.85
C GLY A 43 1.92 -7.36 -7.15
N LYS A 44 3.19 -7.32 -7.52
CA LYS A 44 4.22 -8.22 -6.98
C LYS A 44 5.32 -7.46 -6.27
N MET A 45 5.78 -8.03 -5.16
CA MET A 45 7.00 -7.63 -4.46
C MET A 45 7.66 -8.90 -3.87
N HIS A 46 8.98 -9.04 -3.97
CA HIS A 46 9.70 -10.23 -3.46
C HIS A 46 9.09 -11.58 -3.92
N LYS A 47 8.58 -11.64 -5.17
CA LYS A 47 7.89 -12.80 -5.80
C LYS A 47 6.49 -13.13 -5.23
N ARG A 48 6.00 -12.38 -4.24
CA ARG A 48 4.66 -12.53 -3.66
C ARG A 48 3.66 -11.60 -4.34
N ASP A 49 2.42 -12.04 -4.45
CA ASP A 49 1.30 -11.22 -4.89
C ASP A 49 0.74 -10.46 -3.69
N LEU A 50 0.68 -9.14 -3.80
CA LEU A 50 0.32 -8.22 -2.72
C LEU A 50 -0.69 -7.17 -3.18
N SER A 51 -1.51 -6.72 -2.23
CA SER A 51 -2.41 -5.58 -2.38
C SER A 51 -1.93 -4.39 -1.55
N LEU A 52 -1.83 -3.23 -2.20
CA LEU A 52 -1.71 -1.92 -1.56
C LEU A 52 -3.10 -1.28 -1.48
N LEU A 53 -3.58 -1.03 -0.27
CA LEU A 53 -4.87 -0.40 -0.01
C LEU A 53 -4.64 1.04 0.41
N PHE A 54 -5.26 1.97 -0.32
CA PHE A 54 -5.29 3.40 -0.04
C PHE A 54 -6.69 3.77 0.42
N HIS A 55 -6.82 4.31 1.62
CA HIS A 55 -8.12 4.67 2.19
C HIS A 55 -8.12 6.10 2.74
N VAL A 56 -9.19 6.85 2.45
CA VAL A 56 -9.48 8.17 3.02
C VAL A 56 -10.50 7.99 4.16
N ASN A 57 -10.06 8.11 5.40
CA ASN A 57 -10.94 8.09 6.56
C ASN A 57 -11.68 9.42 6.68
N SER A 58 -12.83 9.52 6.01
CA SER A 58 -13.71 10.71 5.98
C SER A 58 -14.57 10.89 7.23
N GLY A 59 -14.54 9.95 8.17
CA GLY A 59 -15.34 9.98 9.41
C GLY A 59 -14.71 10.73 10.59
N LYS A 60 -13.51 11.31 10.43
CA LYS A 60 -12.82 12.12 11.47
C LYS A 60 -12.92 13.62 11.13
N THR A 61 -12.75 14.49 12.13
CA THR A 61 -12.77 15.95 11.99
C THR A 61 -11.74 16.49 10.99
N GLU A 62 -10.70 15.70 10.74
CA GLU A 62 -9.68 15.89 9.71
C GLU A 62 -9.61 14.63 8.85
N ASN A 63 -9.47 14.77 7.53
CA ASN A 63 -9.31 13.62 6.64
C ASN A 63 -8.00 12.90 6.97
N ALA A 64 -8.08 11.67 7.47
CA ALA A 64 -6.89 10.83 7.69
C ALA A 64 -6.71 9.86 6.52
N TYR A 65 -5.48 9.73 6.04
CA TYR A 65 -5.12 8.89 4.89
C TYR A 65 -4.40 7.66 5.40
N THR A 66 -4.79 6.48 4.93
CA THR A 66 -4.16 5.21 5.32
C THR A 66 -3.62 4.50 4.09
N VAL A 67 -2.42 3.96 4.20
CA VAL A 67 -1.85 3.00 3.25
C VAL A 67 -1.60 1.69 3.98
N SER A 68 -2.10 0.58 3.45
CA SER A 68 -1.89 -0.77 4.02
C SER A 68 -1.36 -1.72 2.97
N LEU A 69 -0.53 -2.67 3.38
CA LEU A 69 -0.04 -3.75 2.53
C LEU A 69 -0.61 -5.09 3.01
N ARG A 70 -1.15 -5.88 2.10
CA ARG A 70 -1.65 -7.23 2.40
C ARG A 70 -1.05 -8.25 1.43
N ASP A 71 -0.82 -9.45 1.93
CA ASP A 71 -0.50 -10.62 1.11
C ASP A 71 -1.80 -11.17 0.50
N ASP A 72 -1.87 -11.28 -0.82
CA ASP A 72 -3.12 -11.65 -1.51
C ASP A 72 -3.46 -13.14 -1.34
N ALA A 73 -2.43 -13.98 -1.20
CA ALA A 73 -2.63 -15.43 -1.07
C ALA A 73 -3.18 -15.82 0.31
N THR A 74 -2.74 -15.13 1.35
CA THR A 74 -3.07 -15.45 2.75
C THR A 74 -4.05 -14.47 3.38
N GLY A 75 -4.21 -13.27 2.81
CA GLY A 75 -4.95 -12.16 3.40
C GLY A 75 -4.23 -11.51 4.59
N ILE A 76 -2.99 -11.90 4.88
CA ILE A 76 -2.22 -11.38 6.02
C ILE A 76 -1.95 -9.89 5.82
N HIS A 77 -2.19 -9.11 6.88
CA HIS A 77 -1.85 -7.70 6.94
C HIS A 77 -0.39 -7.53 7.34
N LEU A 78 0.43 -7.02 6.43
CA LEU A 78 1.88 -6.85 6.59
C LEU A 78 2.28 -5.48 7.18
N GLY A 79 1.31 -4.61 7.41
CA GLY A 79 1.53 -3.28 7.98
C GLY A 79 0.68 -2.18 7.36
N SER A 80 0.65 -1.03 8.04
CA SER A 80 -0.05 0.17 7.60
C SER A 80 0.64 1.44 8.08
N GLY A 81 0.49 2.52 7.32
CA GLY A 81 0.86 3.88 7.70
C GLY A 81 -0.36 4.80 7.68
N GLU A 82 -0.46 5.71 8.64
CA GLU A 82 -1.51 6.73 8.72
C GLU A 82 -0.87 8.13 8.58
N GLY A 83 -1.46 8.96 7.74
CA GLY A 83 -1.07 10.34 7.49
C GLY A 83 -2.24 11.28 7.73
N GLN A 84 -2.03 12.38 8.45
CA GLN A 84 -3.10 13.31 8.82
C GLN A 84 -3.49 14.28 7.69
N SER A 85 -2.68 14.41 6.64
CA SER A 85 -2.90 15.42 5.60
C SER A 85 -2.88 14.88 4.17
N THR A 86 -2.04 13.86 3.89
CA THR A 86 -1.94 13.27 2.56
C THR A 86 -1.57 11.78 2.59
N PHE A 87 -1.75 11.10 1.45
CA PHE A 87 -1.19 9.76 1.24
C PHE A 87 0.35 9.75 1.25
N ALA A 88 1.02 10.84 0.89
CA ALA A 88 2.48 10.90 0.95
C ALA A 88 2.97 10.81 2.41
N ASP A 89 2.25 11.43 3.34
CA ASP A 89 2.54 11.33 4.78
C ASP A 89 2.32 9.90 5.26
N ALA A 90 1.22 9.27 4.84
CA ALA A 90 0.90 7.88 5.19
C ALA A 90 1.95 6.90 4.65
N ILE A 91 2.41 7.08 3.41
CA ILE A 91 3.50 6.28 2.79
C ILE A 91 4.81 6.49 3.55
N SER A 92 5.12 7.72 3.97
CA SER A 92 6.35 8.04 4.69
C SER A 92 6.34 7.47 6.11
N ALA A 93 5.17 7.46 6.76
CA ALA A 93 4.98 6.88 8.09
C ALA A 93 4.90 5.33 8.06
N TYR A 94 4.74 4.72 6.89
CA TYR A 94 4.67 3.28 6.76
C TYR A 94 6.02 2.62 7.11
N HIS A 95 5.98 1.58 7.95
CA HIS A 95 7.17 0.82 8.38
C HIS A 95 7.67 -0.16 7.30
N TRP A 96 8.16 0.35 6.16
CA TRP A 96 8.50 -0.46 4.97
C TRP A 96 9.54 -1.54 5.26
N ASN A 97 10.56 -1.25 6.07
CA ASN A 97 11.60 -2.22 6.41
C ASN A 97 11.06 -3.42 7.20
N ALA A 98 10.07 -3.20 8.09
CA ALA A 98 9.42 -4.29 8.82
C ALA A 98 8.64 -5.21 7.87
N ALA A 99 7.86 -4.62 6.96
CA ALA A 99 7.13 -5.39 5.94
C ALA A 99 8.08 -6.17 5.01
N LEU A 100 9.21 -5.58 4.62
CA LEU A 100 10.23 -6.27 3.82
C LEU A 100 10.86 -7.46 4.58
N THR A 101 11.09 -7.31 5.88
CA THR A 101 11.62 -8.38 6.73
C THR A 101 10.61 -9.54 6.80
N GLU A 102 9.35 -9.23 7.07
CA GLU A 102 8.27 -10.22 7.15
C GLU A 102 8.05 -10.95 5.81
N LEU A 103 8.07 -10.22 4.69
CA LEU A 103 7.98 -10.83 3.35
C LEU A 103 9.12 -11.81 3.05
N ASN A 104 10.34 -11.50 3.52
CA ASN A 104 11.50 -12.38 3.36
C ASN A 104 11.40 -13.63 4.26
N GLU A 105 10.86 -13.51 5.46
CA GLU A 105 10.64 -14.64 6.39
C GLU A 105 9.54 -15.59 5.90
N LEU A 106 8.59 -15.07 5.13
CA LEU A 106 7.53 -15.87 4.53
C LEU A 106 7.99 -16.60 3.25
N ALA A 107 9.10 -16.22 2.62
CA ALA A 107 9.58 -16.77 1.33
C ALA A 107 10.27 -18.14 1.44
#